data_AF-A0A939NPW8-F1
#
_entry.id   AF-A0A939NPW8-F1
#
_cell.length_a   1.000
_cell.length_b   1.000
_cell.length_c   1.000
_cell.angle_alpha   90.00
_cell.angle_beta   90.00
_cell.angle_gamma   90.00
#
_symmetry.space_group_name_H-M   'P 1'
#
loop_
_entity.id
_entity.type
_entity.pdbx_description
1 polymer ?
#
loop_
_entity_poly.entity_id
_entity_poly.type
_entity_poly.pdbx_seq_one_letter_code
_entity_poly.pdbx_strand_id
1 'polypeptide(L)' 'MNLDIISLDRSFTVVPKNSLGNEDEASTSMGISSGSIKWSQLEDEYRVVILAAAGAGKTVEMRSRAEIIKQSGRLAFLFA' A
#
# COMPACT_ATOMS: atom_id res chain seq x y z
N MET A 1 24.17 1.96 6.54
CA MET A 1 23.17 3.05 6.60
C MET A 1 22.07 2.57 7.53
N ASN A 2 21.83 3.26 8.65
CA ASN A 2 20.62 3.00 9.43
C ASN A 2 19.44 3.45 8.58
N LEU A 3 18.63 2.50 8.14
CA LEU A 3 17.35 2.82 7.52
C LEU A 3 16.40 3.03 8.69
N ASP A 4 15.99 4.28 8.93
CA ASP A 4 14.89 4.55 9.84
C ASP A 4 13.65 3.88 9.24
N ILE A 5 13.29 2.71 9.78
CA ILE A 5 12.08 2.00 9.38
C ILE A 5 10.92 2.88 9.82
N ILE A 6 10.30 3.52 8.84
CA ILE A 6 9.11 4.33 9.08
C ILE A 6 7.93 3.37 9.19
N SER A 7 7.50 3.11 10.42
CA SER A 7 6.27 2.38 10.69
C SER A 7 5.08 3.30 10.45
N LEU A 8 4.42 3.13 9.30
CA LEU A 8 3.18 3.84 8.98
C LEU A 8 2.00 2.87 9.14
N ASP A 9 1.08 3.18 10.06
CA ASP A 9 -0.16 2.42 10.21
C ASP A 9 -1.21 2.84 9.17
N ARG A 10 -0.86 2.68 7.88
CA ARG A 10 -1.79 3.02 6.78
C ARG A 10 -2.98 2.08 6.75
N SER A 11 -4.11 2.65 6.35
CA SER A 11 -5.30 1.92 5.97
C SER A 11 -5.54 2.08 4.47
N PHE A 12 -6.01 1.00 3.85
CA PHE A 12 -6.30 0.91 2.43
C PHE A 12 -7.79 0.63 2.20
N THR A 13 -8.29 1.05 1.05
CA THR A 13 -9.66 0.80 0.59
C THR A 13 -9.60 0.14 -0.79
N VAL A 14 -10.49 -0.81 -1.04
CA VAL A 14 -10.63 -1.45 -2.35
C VAL A 14 -11.19 -0.46 -3.36
N VAL A 15 -10.61 -0.41 -4.55
CA VAL A 15 -11.19 0.33 -5.68
C VAL A 15 -12.32 -0.52 -6.29
N PRO A 16 -13.59 -0.08 -6.24
CA PRO A 16 -14.70 -0.85 -6.79
C PRO A 16 -14.56 -1.05 -8.31
N LYS A 17 -14.91 -2.22 -8.83
CA LYS A 17 -14.85 -2.48 -10.28
C LYS A 17 -15.73 -1.56 -11.13
N ASN A 18 -16.80 -1.02 -10.54
CA ASN A 18 -17.77 -0.19 -11.23
C ASN A 18 -17.37 1.30 -11.31
N SER A 19 -16.23 1.72 -10.75
CA SER A 19 -15.74 3.10 -10.84
C SER A 19 -14.86 3.37 -12.06
N LEU A 20 -14.78 2.42 -13.00
CA LEU A 20 -13.96 2.53 -14.21
C LEU A 20 -14.67 3.44 -15.23
N GLY A 21 -14.41 4.74 -15.16
CA GLY A 21 -14.95 5.73 -16.09
C GLY A 21 -15.16 7.13 -15.51
N ASN A 22 -15.08 7.28 -14.18
CA ASN A 22 -15.17 8.58 -13.52
C ASN A 22 -13.92 8.77 -12.64
N GLU A 23 -12.86 9.32 -13.23
CA GLU A 23 -11.55 9.54 -12.59
C GLU A 23 -11.66 10.39 -11.31
N ASP A 24 -12.70 11.23 -11.24
CA ASP A 24 -13.02 12.09 -10.10
C ASP A 24 -13.63 11.33 -8.90
N GLU A 25 -14.27 10.17 -9.12
CA GLU A 25 -14.91 9.41 -8.03
C GLU A 25 -13.95 8.45 -7.32
N ALA A 26 -12.86 8.03 -7.96
CA ALA A 26 -11.79 7.29 -7.28
C ALA A 26 -11.14 8.15 -6.18
N SER A 27 -11.03 9.46 -6.43
CA SER A 27 -10.55 10.47 -5.46
C SER A 27 -11.55 10.69 -4.32
N THR A 28 -12.84 10.66 -4.64
CA THR A 28 -13.95 10.92 -3.70
C THR A 28 -14.28 9.69 -2.83
N SER A 29 -14.07 8.48 -3.34
CA SER A 29 -14.25 7.22 -2.60
C SER A 29 -13.10 6.88 -1.65
N MET A 30 -11.95 7.59 -1.71
CA MET A 30 -10.86 7.47 -0.72
C MET A 30 -11.32 7.77 0.73
N GLY A 31 -12.50 8.38 0.92
CA GLY A 31 -13.06 8.67 2.25
C GLY A 31 -14.28 7.82 2.67
N ILE A 32 -14.83 6.96 1.81
CA ILE A 32 -16.05 6.20 2.13
C ILE A 32 -15.66 4.80 2.58
N SER A 33 -15.57 4.66 3.90
CA SER A 33 -15.10 3.49 4.65
C SER A 33 -15.92 2.23 4.36
N SER A 34 -15.42 1.35 3.50
CA SER A 34 -15.76 -0.08 3.52
C SER A 34 -14.55 -0.88 4.03
N GLY A 35 -14.33 -0.85 5.34
CA GLY A 35 -13.29 -1.64 6.01
C GLY A 35 -11.87 -1.11 5.77
N SER A 36 -11.16 -0.81 6.87
CA SER A 36 -9.73 -0.48 6.81
C SER A 36 -8.94 -1.75 6.51
N ILE A 37 -8.47 -1.93 5.28
CA ILE A 37 -7.50 -2.98 4.97
C ILE A 37 -6.14 -2.55 5.52
N LYS A 38 -5.45 -3.45 6.21
CA LYS A 38 -4.11 -3.22 6.75
C LYS A 38 -3.04 -3.93 5.91
N TRP A 39 -1.79 -3.53 6.11
CA TRP A 39 -0.63 -4.13 5.45
C TRP A 39 -0.55 -5.66 5.60
N SER A 40 -0.83 -6.18 6.79
CA SER A 40 -0.82 -7.64 7.03
C SER A 40 -1.75 -8.38 6.08
N GLN A 41 -2.94 -7.82 5.82
CA GLN A 41 -3.90 -8.41 4.90
C GLN A 41 -3.42 -8.32 3.45
N LEU A 42 -2.79 -7.22 3.05
CA LEU A 42 -2.24 -7.07 1.69
C LEU A 42 -1.06 -8.00 1.42
N GLU A 43 -0.26 -8.33 2.43
CA GLU A 43 0.92 -9.20 2.29
C GLU A 43 0.59 -10.69 2.14
N ASP A 44 -0.64 -11.07 2.51
CA ASP A 44 -1.15 -12.43 2.34
C ASP A 44 -1.79 -12.65 0.96
N GLU A 45 -2.03 -11.56 0.21
CA GLU A 45 -2.61 -11.61 -1.13
C GLU A 45 -1.57 -11.95 -2.19
N TYR A 46 -1.97 -12.72 -3.21
CA TYR A 46 -1.06 -13.15 -4.27
C TYR A 46 -0.51 -11.97 -5.10
N ARG A 47 -1.35 -10.98 -5.40
CA ARG A 47 -0.98 -9.75 -6.12
C ARG A 47 -1.81 -8.59 -5.62
N VAL A 48 -1.14 -7.49 -5.32
CA VAL A 48 -1.77 -6.24 -4.89
C VAL A 48 -1.30 -5.10 -5.79
N VAL A 49 -2.24 -4.26 -6.22
CA VAL A 49 -1.95 -2.99 -6.89
C VAL A 49 -2.33 -1.85 -5.94
N ILE A 50 -1.34 -1.05 -5.55
CA ILE A 50 -1.55 0.10 -4.67
C ILE A 50 -1.52 1.36 -5.51
N LEU A 51 -2.65 2.09 -5.52
CA LEU A 51 -2.75 3.40 -6.17
C LEU A 51 -2.46 4.51 -5.16
N ALA A 52 -1.55 5.41 -5.51
CA ALA A 52 -1.26 6.59 -4.71
C ALA A 52 -0.72 7.71 -5.59
N ALA A 53 -1.02 8.96 -5.21
CA ALA A 53 -0.57 10.16 -5.91
C ALA A 53 0.97 10.21 -6.08
N ALA A 54 1.43 11.01 -7.05
CA ALA A 54 2.84 11.36 -7.15
C ALA A 54 3.30 12.06 -5.86
N GLY A 55 4.51 11.77 -5.39
CA GLY A 55 5.01 12.33 -4.12
C GLY A 55 4.46 11.70 -2.83
N ALA A 56 3.50 10.76 -2.91
CA ALA A 56 2.90 10.12 -1.71
C ALA A 56 3.85 9.19 -0.92
N GLY A 57 5.12 9.08 -1.33
CA GLY A 57 6.13 8.29 -0.61
C GLY A 57 6.22 6.80 -1.00
N LYS A 58 5.61 6.38 -2.11
CA LYS A 58 5.57 4.97 -2.57
C LYS A 58 6.91 4.23 -2.45
N THR A 59 7.99 4.78 -3.02
CA THR A 59 9.31 4.14 -3.02
C THR A 59 9.90 3.99 -1.61
N VAL A 60 9.74 5.01 -0.76
CA VAL A 60 10.24 4.99 0.62
C VAL A 60 9.47 3.94 1.42
N GLU A 61 8.15 3.88 1.24
CA GLU A 61 7.29 2.95 1.96
C GLU A 61 7.49 1.50 1.49
N MET A 62 7.60 1.25 0.19
CA MET A 62 7.90 -0.11 -0.31
C MET A 62 9.26 -0.60 0.18
N ARG A 63 10.24 0.30 0.33
CA ARG A 63 11.55 -0.06 0.89
C ARG A 63 11.44 -0.45 2.37
N SER A 64 10.68 0.32 3.16
CA SER A 64 10.40 0.00 4.57
C SER A 64 9.68 -1.35 4.70
N ARG A 65 8.62 -1.59 3.92
CA ARG A 65 7.91 -2.88 3.92
C ARG A 65 8.80 -4.06 3.53
N ALA A 66 9.62 -3.92 2.49
CA ALA A 66 10.55 -4.98 2.09
C ALA A 66 11.53 -5.33 3.23
N GLU A 67 12.00 -4.34 4.00
CA GLU A 67 12.88 -4.58 5.14
C GLU A 67 12.13 -5.25 6.32
N ILE A 68 10.90 -4.84 6.61
CA ILE A 68 10.05 -5.48 7.63
C ILE A 68 9.79 -6.96 7.29
N ILE A 69 9.51 -7.25 6.01
CA ILE A 69 9.29 -8.64 5.55
C ILE A 69 10.58 -9.47 5.67
N LYS A 70 11.75 -8.89 5.35
CA LYS A 70 13.05 -9.54 5.56
C LYS A 70 13.29 -9.86 7.03
N GLN A 71 13.00 -8.93 7.92
CA GLN A 71 13.14 -9.12 9.37
C GLN A 71 12.18 -10.18 9.93
N SER A 72 11.04 -10.41 9.28
CA SER A 72 10.13 -11.50 9.62
C SER A 72 10.61 -12.89 9.14
N GLY A 73 11.81 -12.98 8.54
CA GLY A 73 12.37 -14.22 7.99
C GLY A 73 11.84 -14.59 6.60
N ARG A 74 11.03 -13.74 5.96
CA ARG A 74 10.53 -13.94 4.60
C ARG A 74 11.47 -13.28 3.59
N LEU A 75 11.51 -13.80 2.37
CA LEU A 75 12.27 -13.16 1.28
C LEU A 75 11.46 -12.01 0.68
N ALA A 76 12.06 -10.83 0.59
CA ALA A 76 11.49 -9.67 -0.08
C ALA A 76 12.55 -8.88 -0.84
N PHE A 77 12.16 -8.32 -1.98
CA PHE A 77 12.99 -7.44 -2.79
C PHE A 77 12.16 -6.27 -3.32
N LEU A 78 12.80 -5.13 -3.48
CA LEU A 78 12.22 -3.94 -4.11
C LEU A 78 12.98 -3.67 -5.41
N PHE A 79 12.25 -3.53 -6.50
CA PHE A 79 12.73 -2.99 -7.77
C PHE A 79 12.14 -1.58 -7.95
N ALA A 80 12.97 -0.62 -8.36
CA ALA A 80 12.59 0.77 -8.61
C ALA A 80 13.22 1.25 -9.92
#